data_AF-Q0HPM3-F1
#
_entry.id   AF-Q0HPM3-F1
#
_cell.length_a   1.000
_cell.length_b   1.000
_cell.length_c   1.000
_cell.angle_alpha   90.00
_cell.angle_beta   90.00
_cell.angle_gamma   90.00
#
_symmetry.space_group_name_H-M   'P 1'
#
loop_
_entity.id
_entity.type
_entity.pdbx_description
1 polymer ?
#
loop_
_entity_poly.entity_id
_entity_poly.type
_entity_poly.pdbx_seq_one_letter_code
_entity_poly.pdbx_strand_id
1 'polypeptide(L)' 'MDKELFKLFEYETEGWIFRAGLQQYPEARRAAQLCDHFAPDDEDEQVDDELRSCYNCQYRRWMMTSFECLMLKKYSIIK' A
#
# COMPACT_ATOMS: atom_id res chain seq x y z
N MET A 1 -2.96 -13.55 -0.43
CA MET A 1 -3.20 -12.20 -0.99
C MET A 1 -4.58 -12.10 -1.62
N ASP A 2 -5.45 -11.33 -0.97
CA ASP A 2 -6.87 -11.17 -1.27
C ASP A 2 -7.12 -10.49 -2.63
N LYS A 3 -8.16 -10.93 -3.37
CA LYS A 3 -8.60 -10.26 -4.60
C LYS A 3 -9.12 -8.85 -4.34
N GLU A 4 -9.68 -8.61 -3.15
CA GLU A 4 -10.15 -7.29 -2.73
C GLU A 4 -9.00 -6.31 -2.53
N LEU A 5 -7.80 -6.79 -2.17
CA LEU A 5 -6.61 -5.94 -2.08
C LEU A 5 -6.27 -5.34 -3.46
N PHE A 6 -6.24 -6.17 -4.51
CA PHE A 6 -5.91 -5.71 -5.87
C PHE A 6 -6.89 -4.67 -6.41
N LYS A 7 -8.13 -4.60 -5.91
CA LYS A 7 -9.11 -3.58 -6.32
C LYS A 7 -8.80 -2.19 -5.75
N LEU A 8 -8.01 -2.11 -4.68
CA LEU A 8 -7.58 -0.86 -4.05
C LEU A 8 -6.34 -0.26 -4.73
N PHE A 9 -5.73 -0.99 -5.65
CA PHE A 9 -4.60 -0.54 -6.44
C PHE A 9 -4.93 -0.56 -7.94
N GLU A 10 -4.16 0.17 -8.71
CA GLU A 10 -4.17 0.17 -10.17
C GLU A 10 -2.74 0.01 -10.68
N TYR A 11 -2.56 -0.75 -11.75
CA TYR A 11 -1.24 -0.92 -12.33
C TYR A 11 -1.01 0.18 -13.37
N GLU A 12 -0.09 1.10 -13.09
CA GLU A 12 0.28 2.20 -13.99
C GLU A 12 1.73 2.08 -14.41
N THR A 13 1.97 2.01 -15.72
CA THR A 13 3.29 1.85 -16.37
C THR A 13 4.08 0.65 -15.85
N GLU A 14 4.68 0.76 -14.66
CA GLU A 14 5.54 -0.24 -14.03
C GLU A 14 5.32 -0.40 -12.51
N GLY A 15 4.23 0.13 -11.96
CA GLY A 15 3.97 0.15 -10.51
C GLY A 15 2.51 -0.10 -10.15
N TRP A 16 2.27 -0.62 -8.95
CA TRP A 16 0.92 -0.76 -8.37
C TRP A 16 0.62 0.45 -7.50
N ILE A 17 -0.16 1.38 -8.03
CA ILE A 17 -0.47 2.67 -7.43
C ILE A 17 -1.75 2.56 -6.62
N PHE A 18 -1.78 3.15 -5.43
CA PHE A 18 -2.97 3.17 -4.61
C PHE A 18 -4.04 4.08 -5.23
N ARG A 19 -5.22 3.51 -5.53
CA ARG A 19 -6.23 4.19 -6.36
C ARG A 19 -6.88 5.40 -5.69
N ALA A 20 -7.01 5.37 -4.36
CA ALA A 20 -7.73 6.42 -3.65
C ALA A 20 -6.90 7.70 -3.47
N GLY A 21 -5.56 7.62 -3.60
CA GLY A 21 -4.65 8.75 -3.45
C GLY A 21 -4.23 9.04 -2.00
N LEU A 22 -3.55 10.17 -1.80
CA LEU A 22 -3.11 10.63 -0.47
C LEU A 22 -4.30 11.05 0.42
N GLN A 23 -4.08 11.00 1.74
CA GLN A 23 -5.04 11.35 2.79
C GLN A 23 -6.33 10.49 2.86
N GLN A 24 -6.41 9.41 2.09
CA GLN A 24 -7.50 8.42 2.16
C GLN A 24 -7.16 7.33 3.19
N TYR A 25 -7.09 7.74 4.46
CA TYR A 25 -6.71 6.87 5.59
C TYR A 25 -7.60 5.63 5.74
N PRO A 26 -8.94 5.71 5.67
CA PRO A 26 -9.80 4.53 5.81
C PRO A 26 -9.49 3.44 4.77
N GLU A 27 -9.26 3.84 3.52
CA GLU A 27 -8.93 2.96 2.40
C GLU A 27 -7.52 2.38 2.55
N ALA A 28 -6.55 3.18 2.98
CA ALA A 28 -5.17 2.73 3.23
C ALA A 28 -5.11 1.72 4.39
N ARG A 29 -5.88 1.93 5.45
CA ARG A 29 -6.05 0.98 6.57
C ARG A 29 -6.73 -0.30 6.09
N ARG A 30 -7.83 -0.20 5.33
CA ARG A 30 -8.50 -1.36 4.73
C ARG A 30 -7.55 -2.19 3.87
N ALA A 31 -6.74 -1.55 3.02
CA ALA A 31 -5.74 -2.23 2.21
C ALA A 31 -4.74 -3.00 3.07
N ALA A 32 -4.20 -2.38 4.13
CA ALA A 32 -3.26 -3.05 5.04
C ALA A 32 -3.88 -4.22 5.81
N GLN A 33 -5.17 -4.15 6.16
CA GLN A 33 -5.89 -5.26 6.82
C GLN A 33 -6.08 -6.46 5.88
N LEU A 34 -6.27 -6.22 4.58
CA LEU A 34 -6.40 -7.28 3.55
C LEU A 34 -5.05 -7.84 3.08
N CYS A 35 -3.94 -7.26 3.54
CA CYS A 35 -2.60 -7.59 3.07
C CYS A 35 -1.87 -8.53 4.05
N ASP A 36 -1.65 -9.77 3.62
CA ASP A 36 -0.84 -10.78 4.35
C ASP A 36 0.65 -10.42 4.42
N HIS A 37 1.10 -9.44 3.62
CA HIS A 37 2.48 -8.98 3.51
C HIS A 37 2.71 -7.59 4.10
N PHE A 38 1.76 -7.08 4.89
CA PHE A 38 1.97 -5.85 5.65
C PHE A 38 3.21 -6.01 6.52
N ALA A 39 4.11 -5.03 6.46
CA ALA A 39 5.26 -4.95 7.34
C ALA A 39 5.38 -3.48 7.78
N PRO A 40 5.33 -3.20 9.09
CA PRO A 40 5.44 -1.84 9.58
C PRO A 40 6.80 -1.24 9.19
N ASP A 41 6.79 0.04 8.89
CA ASP A 41 7.99 0.85 8.67
C ASP A 41 8.62 1.27 10.00
N ASP A 42 9.79 1.91 9.92
CA ASP A 42 10.39 2.60 11.06
C ASP A 42 9.40 3.58 11.70
N GLU A 43 9.36 3.65 13.04
CA GLU A 43 8.38 4.43 13.79
C GLU A 43 8.42 5.92 13.41
N ASP A 44 9.61 6.47 13.14
CA ASP A 44 9.78 7.88 12.76
C ASP A 44 9.28 8.17 11.32
N GLU A 45 9.04 7.13 10.52
CA GLU A 45 8.50 7.24 9.15
C GLU A 45 6.99 6.96 9.06
N GLN A 46 6.36 6.51 10.13
CA GLN A 46 4.92 6.26 10.19
C GLN A 46 4.15 7.59 10.28
N VAL A 47 3.08 7.72 9.50
CA VAL A 47 2.31 8.99 9.39
C VAL A 47 0.82 8.82 9.72
N ASP A 48 0.35 7.58 9.85
CA ASP A 48 -1.01 7.27 10.31
C ASP A 48 -0.95 6.85 11.78
N ASP A 49 -1.87 7.35 12.62
CA ASP A 49 -1.97 6.95 14.02
C ASP A 49 -2.40 5.48 14.18
N GLU A 50 -3.01 4.89 13.15
CA GLU A 50 -3.34 3.47 13.11
C GLU A 50 -2.14 2.63 12.66
N LEU A 51 -1.59 1.82 13.57
CA LEU A 51 -0.41 0.97 13.34
C LEU A 51 -0.47 0.18 12.02
N ARG A 52 -1.65 -0.40 11.70
CA ARG A 52 -1.85 -1.19 10.47
C ARG A 52 -2.51 -0.35 9.39
N SER A 53 -1.69 0.43 8.69
CA SER A 53 -2.06 1.28 7.55
C SER A 53 -1.04 1.15 6.42
N CYS A 54 -1.47 1.22 5.16
CA CYS A 54 -0.52 1.22 4.05
C CYS A 54 0.43 2.43 4.08
N TYR A 55 0.03 3.52 4.74
CA TYR A 55 0.90 4.67 5.01
C TYR A 55 2.03 4.38 6.00
N ASN A 56 1.90 3.31 6.80
CA ASN A 56 2.88 2.88 7.79
C ASN A 56 3.63 1.63 7.35
N CYS A 57 3.53 1.25 6.07
CA CYS A 57 4.16 0.04 5.54
C CYS A 57 5.49 0.34 4.86
N GLN A 58 6.57 -0.36 5.22
CA GLN A 58 7.91 -0.18 4.62
C GLN A 58 7.97 -0.42 3.11
N TYR A 59 6.94 -1.05 2.54
CA TYR A 59 6.87 -1.33 1.11
C TYR A 59 6.18 -0.24 0.30
N ARG A 60 5.77 0.87 0.94
CA ARG A 60 5.23 2.03 0.22
C ARG A 60 6.37 2.82 -0.41
N ARG A 61 6.10 3.42 -1.57
CA ARG A 61 6.93 4.48 -2.14
C ARG A 61 6.05 5.69 -2.42
N TRP A 62 6.31 6.80 -1.72
CA TRP A 62 5.55 8.03 -1.88
C TRP A 62 5.62 8.58 -3.30
N MET A 63 4.50 9.11 -3.77
CA MET A 63 4.37 9.85 -5.02
C MET A 63 3.68 11.19 -4.73
N MET A 64 3.64 12.07 -5.73
CA MET A 64 3.03 13.41 -5.58
C MET A 64 1.54 13.36 -5.20
N THR A 65 0.79 12.37 -5.70
CA THR A 65 -0.67 12.27 -5.54
C THR A 65 -1.12 10.96 -4.88
N SER A 66 -0.21 10.00 -4.70
CA SER A 66 -0.51 8.67 -4.14
C SER A 66 0.76 8.00 -3.59
N PHE A 67 0.77 6.67 -3.49
CA PHE A 67 1.95 5.85 -3.25
C PHE A 67 1.90 4.56 -4.09
N GLU A 68 3.08 4.03 -4.41
CA GLU A 68 3.27 2.71 -5.02
C GLU A 68 3.43 1.64 -3.93
N CYS A 69 2.86 0.45 -4.13
CA CYS A 69 3.14 -0.73 -3.31
C CYS A 69 4.18 -1.64 -3.99
N LEU A 70 5.40 -1.67 -3.45
CA LEU A 70 6.51 -2.45 -4.00
C LEU A 70 6.33 -3.97 -3.84
N MET A 71 5.56 -4.41 -2.83
CA MET A 71 5.27 -5.84 -2.65
C MET A 71 4.35 -6.41 -3.72
N LEU A 72 3.37 -5.64 -4.18
CA LEU A 72 2.50 -6.09 -5.27
C LEU A 72 3.29 -6.27 -6.57
N LYS A 73 4.28 -5.40 -6.84
CA LYS A 73 5.19 -5.54 -7.98
C LYS A 73 5.96 -6.86 -7.95
N LYS A 74 6.54 -7.21 -6.79
CA LYS A 74 7.24 -8.48 -6.60
C LYS A 74 6.33 -9.69 -6.81
N TYR A 75 5.09 -9.63 -6.33
CA TYR A 75 4.14 -10.74 -6.45
C TYR A 75 3.62 -10.95 -7.88
N SER A 76 3.50 -9.88 -8.67
CA SER A 76 3.12 -9.95 -10.09
C SER A 76 4.21 -10.55 -10.99
N ILE A 77 5.48 -10.53 -10.58
CA ILE A 77 6.61 -11.06 -11.36
C ILE A 77 6.83 -12.56 -11.08
N ILE A 78 6.38 -13.07 -9.94
CA ILE A 78 6.63 -14.46 -9.48
C ILE A 78 5.43 -15.39 -9.76
N LYS A 79 4.31 -14.86 -10.25
CA LYS A 79 3.17 -15.64 -10.75
C LYS A 79 3.29 -15.84 -12.26
#